data_AF-A0A8K0G8N9-F1
#
_entry.id   AF-A0A8K0G8N9-F1
#
_cell.length_a   1.000
_cell.length_b   1.000
_cell.length_c   1.000
_cell.angle_alpha   90.00
_cell.angle_beta   90.00
_cell.angle_gamma   90.00
#
_symmetry.space_group_name_H-M   'P 1'
#
loop_
_entity.id
_entity.type
_entity.pdbx_description
1 polymer ?
#
loop_
_entity_poly.entity_id
_entity_poly.type
_entity_poly.pdbx_seq_one_letter_code
_entity_poly.pdbx_strand_id
1 'polypeptide(L)'
;MVHVTCLAHGLHRTCEETREMHPAVNSLISHVKKVFCKALSRIQLFYSKLPTILLPPQPGITKSGSWLKAAFYYTNNYEDVRKIVCSLEPDDVACIRAAQNCFKVPTLKNELSYIKANFPFLVDPIAKLEGRFSLFDSVRIVRNVLVAVENVPSSQKK
;
A
#
# COMPACT_ATOMS: atom_id res chain seq x y z
N MET A 1 -28.11 -13.50 -13.35
CA MET A 1 -26.88 -13.71 -12.56
C MET A 1 -26.65 -12.46 -11.73
N VAL A 2 -26.99 -12.49 -10.44
CA VAL A 2 -26.81 -11.33 -9.54
C VAL A 2 -25.30 -11.19 -9.31
N HIS A 3 -24.69 -10.16 -9.89
CA HIS A 3 -23.25 -9.95 -9.77
C HIS A 3 -22.90 -9.68 -8.30
N VAL A 4 -22.01 -10.51 -7.75
CA VAL A 4 -21.37 -10.34 -6.43
C VAL A 4 -20.29 -9.24 -6.48
N THR A 5 -20.40 -8.27 -7.40
CA THR A 5 -19.52 -7.10 -7.46
C THR A 5 -19.70 -6.20 -6.23
N CYS A 6 -20.86 -6.24 -5.56
CA CYS A 6 -21.14 -5.46 -4.37
C CYS A 6 -20.26 -5.83 -3.15
N LEU A 7 -19.88 -7.11 -2.99
CA LEU A 7 -19.11 -7.55 -1.82
C LEU A 7 -17.63 -7.20 -1.96
N ALA A 8 -17.03 -7.42 -3.14
CA ALA A 8 -15.67 -6.95 -3.42
C ALA A 8 -15.61 -5.42 -3.27
N HIS A 9 -16.59 -4.70 -3.83
CA HIS A 9 -16.67 -3.25 -3.71
C HIS A 9 -16.76 -2.76 -2.26
N GLY A 10 -17.52 -3.45 -1.40
CA GLY A 10 -17.56 -3.16 0.04
C GLY A 10 -16.18 -3.26 0.68
N LEU A 11 -15.41 -4.32 0.40
CA LEU A 11 -14.05 -4.45 0.92
C LEU A 11 -13.07 -3.44 0.31
N HIS A 12 -13.29 -3.05 -0.95
CA HIS A 12 -12.52 -1.98 -1.58
C HIS A 12 -12.77 -0.65 -0.88
N ARG A 13 -14.03 -0.36 -0.50
CA ARG A 13 -14.36 0.86 0.24
C ARG A 13 -13.60 0.92 1.56
N THR A 14 -13.51 -0.19 2.29
CA THR A 14 -12.70 -0.28 3.52
C THR A 14 -11.20 -0.01 3.25
N CYS A 15 -10.64 -0.53 2.15
CA CYS A 15 -9.27 -0.20 1.75
C CYS A 15 -9.09 1.29 1.47
N GLU A 16 -10.04 1.91 0.76
CA GLU A 16 -9.99 3.33 0.42
C GLU A 16 -10.11 4.22 1.66
N GLU A 17 -11.01 3.89 2.60
CA GLU A 17 -11.12 4.57 3.89
C GLU A 17 -9.81 4.44 4.70
N THR A 18 -9.22 3.23 4.71
CA THR A 18 -7.90 3.03 5.35
C THR A 18 -6.84 3.91 4.71
N ARG A 19 -6.81 4.02 3.38
CA ARG A 19 -5.90 4.89 2.65
C ARG A 19 -6.10 6.37 3.00
N GLU A 20 -7.35 6.82 3.09
CA GLU A 20 -7.71 8.19 3.44
C GLU A 20 -7.29 8.57 4.88
N MET A 21 -7.38 7.61 5.81
CA MET A 21 -6.90 7.80 7.20
C MET A 21 -5.38 7.88 7.33
N HIS A 22 -4.61 7.46 6.31
CA HIS A 22 -3.13 7.43 6.33
C HIS A 22 -2.51 8.25 5.19
N PRO A 23 -2.68 9.59 5.20
CA PRO A 23 -2.23 10.45 4.12
C PRO A 23 -0.70 10.46 3.96
N ALA A 24 0.07 10.25 5.03
CA ALA A 24 1.54 10.17 4.95
C ALA A 24 2.00 8.94 4.16
N VAL A 25 1.40 7.78 4.43
CA VAL A 25 1.66 6.52 3.69
C VAL A 25 1.22 6.65 2.23
N ASN A 26 0.04 7.23 1.99
CA ASN A 26 -0.43 7.48 0.63
C ASN A 26 0.52 8.41 -0.15
N SER A 27 1.00 9.46 0.51
CA SER A 27 1.99 10.38 -0.06
C SER A 27 3.31 9.68 -0.36
N LEU A 28 3.81 8.84 0.55
CA LEU A 28 5.04 8.06 0.33
C LEU A 28 4.92 7.20 -0.93
N ILE A 29 3.85 6.39 -1.02
CA ILE A 29 3.62 5.48 -2.15
C ILE A 29 3.57 6.28 -3.48
N SER A 30 2.86 7.40 -3.50
CA SER A 30 2.71 8.23 -4.69
C SER A 30 4.03 8.90 -5.12
N HIS A 31 4.77 9.51 -4.19
CA HIS A 31 5.98 10.26 -4.50
C HIS A 31 7.17 9.35 -4.82
N VAL A 32 7.38 8.28 -4.05
CA VAL A 32 8.46 7.33 -4.30
C VAL A 32 8.24 6.59 -5.63
N LYS A 33 7.00 6.28 -6.00
CA LYS A 33 6.67 5.79 -7.34
C LYS A 33 7.18 6.73 -8.43
N LYS A 34 6.92 8.04 -8.31
CA LYS A 34 7.33 9.06 -9.30
C LYS A 34 8.86 9.16 -9.42
N VAL A 35 9.62 8.88 -8.36
CA VAL A 35 11.09 8.81 -8.43
C VAL A 35 11.52 7.77 -9.46
N PHE A 36 10.94 6.57 -9.44
CA PHE A 36 11.39 5.48 -10.30
C PHE A 36 10.62 5.37 -11.64
N CYS A 37 9.44 6.01 -11.76
CA CYS A 37 8.50 5.79 -12.87
C CYS A 37 9.03 6.07 -14.29
N LYS A 38 10.11 6.85 -14.48
CA LYS A 38 10.59 7.27 -15.81
C LYS A 38 12.10 7.52 -15.91
N ALA A 39 12.90 7.02 -14.97
CA ALA A 39 14.36 7.23 -15.00
C ALA A 39 15.11 5.92 -14.85
N LEU A 40 15.61 5.42 -15.97
CA LEU A 40 16.35 4.17 -16.04
C LEU A 40 17.58 4.20 -15.14
N SER A 41 18.30 5.32 -15.07
CA SER A 41 19.46 5.49 -14.18
C SER A 41 19.12 5.29 -12.70
N ARG A 42 17.96 5.77 -12.25
CA ARG A 42 17.50 5.59 -10.85
C ARG A 42 17.03 4.16 -10.58
N ILE A 43 16.44 3.50 -11.58
CA ILE A 43 16.09 2.08 -11.51
C ILE A 43 17.37 1.21 -11.44
N GLN A 44 18.37 1.51 -12.26
CA GLN A 44 19.66 0.83 -12.24
C GLN A 44 20.38 1.02 -10.89
N LEU A 45 20.36 2.23 -10.35
CA LEU A 45 20.86 2.51 -9.00
C LEU A 45 20.10 1.71 -7.94
N PHE A 46 18.78 1.58 -8.07
CA PHE A 46 17.98 0.79 -7.15
C PHE A 46 18.42 -0.67 -7.14
N TYR A 47 18.51 -1.31 -8.32
CA TYR A 47 18.93 -2.71 -8.42
C TYR A 47 20.41 -2.94 -8.08
N SER A 48 21.29 -1.94 -8.31
CA SER A 48 22.69 -2.06 -7.91
C SER A 48 22.88 -2.03 -6.40
N LYS A 49 22.03 -1.27 -5.69
CA LYS A 49 22.06 -1.18 -4.22
C LYS A 49 21.25 -2.29 -3.54
N LEU A 50 20.15 -2.74 -4.16
CA LEU A 50 19.23 -3.75 -3.62
C LEU A 50 18.90 -4.81 -4.68
N PRO A 51 19.83 -5.73 -4.99
CA PRO A 51 19.67 -6.68 -6.09
C PRO A 51 18.55 -7.72 -5.85
N THR A 52 18.21 -7.98 -4.59
CA THR A 52 17.20 -8.97 -4.19
C THR A 52 15.82 -8.36 -3.92
N ILE A 53 15.71 -7.03 -3.87
CA ILE A 53 14.46 -6.33 -3.59
C ILE A 53 13.86 -5.88 -4.93
N LEU A 54 12.59 -6.22 -5.15
CA LEU A 54 11.85 -5.76 -6.32
C LEU A 54 11.57 -4.26 -6.22
N LEU A 55 11.46 -3.57 -7.34
CA LEU A 55 11.01 -2.18 -7.34
C LEU A 55 9.68 -2.05 -6.58
N PRO A 56 9.44 -0.89 -5.93
CA PRO A 56 8.18 -0.65 -5.26
C PRO A 56 6.99 -0.98 -6.18
N PRO A 57 6.02 -1.76 -5.70
CA PRO A 57 4.90 -2.18 -6.52
C PRO A 57 4.22 -0.94 -7.06
N GLN A 58 4.07 -0.85 -8.37
CA GLN A 58 3.35 0.25 -8.97
C GLN A 58 1.86 0.02 -8.69
N PRO A 59 1.20 0.85 -7.86
CA PRO A 59 -0.24 0.76 -7.75
C PRO A 59 -0.78 1.21 -9.12
N GLY A 60 -1.33 0.26 -9.86
CA GLY A 60 -2.24 0.57 -10.96
C GLY A 60 -3.56 1.00 -10.34
N ILE A 61 -4.17 2.06 -10.88
CA ILE A 61 -5.46 2.60 -10.42
C ILE A 61 -6.57 1.52 -10.42
N THR A 62 -6.37 0.42 -11.14
CA THR A 62 -7.38 -0.60 -11.47
C THR A 62 -7.26 -1.93 -10.72
N LYS A 63 -6.33 -2.12 -9.79
CA LYS A 63 -6.24 -3.38 -9.01
C LYS A 63 -6.40 -3.14 -7.51
N SER A 64 -7.57 -3.48 -7.01
CA SER A 64 -7.99 -3.31 -5.62
C SER A 64 -7.07 -4.07 -4.67
N GLY A 65 -6.75 -3.47 -3.53
CA GLY A 65 -5.76 -4.00 -2.58
C GLY A 65 -4.29 -3.77 -2.98
N SER A 66 -3.99 -3.18 -4.16
CA SER A 66 -2.60 -2.83 -4.53
C SER A 66 -1.98 -1.81 -3.59
N TRP A 67 -2.79 -0.90 -3.03
CA TRP A 67 -2.32 0.09 -2.07
C TRP A 67 -1.84 -0.57 -0.76
N LEU A 68 -2.60 -1.54 -0.23
CA LEU A 68 -2.18 -2.31 0.96
C LEU A 68 -0.90 -3.10 0.68
N LYS A 69 -0.81 -3.77 -0.48
CA LYS A 69 0.42 -4.46 -0.89
C LYS A 69 1.61 -3.51 -0.97
N ALA A 70 1.40 -2.28 -1.46
CA ALA A 70 2.44 -1.25 -1.49
C ALA A 70 2.82 -0.79 -0.07
N ALA A 71 1.85 -0.55 0.81
CA ALA A 71 2.12 -0.22 2.21
C ALA A 71 2.96 -1.33 2.86
N PHE A 72 2.59 -2.60 2.70
CA PHE A 72 3.35 -3.73 3.26
C PHE A 72 4.76 -3.83 2.70
N TYR A 73 4.93 -3.58 1.40
CA TYR A 73 6.25 -3.49 0.77
C TYR A 73 7.10 -2.41 1.44
N TYR A 74 6.56 -1.20 1.65
CA TYR A 74 7.31 -0.11 2.28
C TYR A 74 7.58 -0.37 3.76
N THR A 75 6.68 -1.04 4.48
CA THR A 75 6.95 -1.49 5.86
C THR A 75 8.12 -2.46 5.90
N ASN A 76 8.22 -3.40 4.96
CA ASN A 76 9.29 -4.40 4.91
C ASN A 76 10.64 -3.84 4.49
N ASN A 77 10.65 -2.86 3.59
CA ASN A 77 11.86 -2.34 2.95
C ASN A 77 12.13 -0.87 3.33
N TYR A 78 11.63 -0.42 4.48
CA TYR A 78 11.58 1.01 4.83
C TYR A 78 12.96 1.68 4.79
N GLU A 79 13.94 1.13 5.52
CA GLU A 79 15.27 1.74 5.63
C GLU A 79 16.03 1.66 4.31
N ASP A 80 15.88 0.58 3.56
CA ASP A 80 16.60 0.37 2.30
C ASP A 80 16.11 1.34 1.22
N VAL A 81 14.78 1.47 1.07
CA VAL A 81 14.18 2.45 0.16
C VAL A 81 14.53 3.87 0.62
N ARG A 82 14.45 4.17 1.92
CA ARG A 82 14.79 5.49 2.48
C ARG A 82 16.22 5.87 2.13
N LYS A 83 17.19 4.97 2.34
CA LYS A 83 18.60 5.21 2.04
C LYS A 83 18.81 5.60 0.57
N ILE A 84 18.21 4.85 -0.36
CA ILE A 84 18.31 5.17 -1.80
C ILE A 84 17.69 6.53 -2.11
N VAL A 85 16.45 6.77 -1.66
CA VAL A 85 15.75 8.02 -1.98
C VAL A 85 16.48 9.24 -1.40
N CYS A 86 17.05 9.11 -0.20
CA CYS A 86 17.82 10.16 0.45
C CYS A 86 19.24 10.32 -0.13
N SER A 87 19.77 9.35 -0.87
CA SER A 87 21.07 9.48 -1.56
C SER A 87 20.97 10.11 -2.95
N LEU A 88 19.77 10.45 -3.42
CA LEU A 88 19.56 11.08 -4.71
C LEU A 88 19.71 12.61 -4.61
N GLU A 89 20.45 13.20 -5.54
CA GLU A 89 20.59 14.65 -5.65
C GLU A 89 19.23 15.32 -5.95
N PRO A 90 18.80 16.32 -5.15
CA PRO A 90 17.48 16.90 -5.25
C PRO A 90 17.35 18.07 -6.24
N ASP A 91 18.46 18.54 -6.83
CA ASP A 91 18.56 19.94 -7.28
C ASP A 91 17.64 20.35 -8.44
N ASP A 92 17.12 19.43 -9.26
CA ASP A 92 16.18 19.79 -10.34
C ASP A 92 14.94 18.90 -10.44
N VAL A 93 14.71 18.03 -9.45
CA VAL A 93 13.66 17.01 -9.54
C VAL A 93 12.68 17.10 -8.37
N ALA A 94 11.57 17.81 -8.59
CA ALA A 94 10.51 17.99 -7.61
C ALA A 94 10.00 16.67 -6.99
N CYS A 95 9.97 15.56 -7.75
CA CYS A 95 9.52 14.28 -7.22
C CYS A 95 10.51 13.64 -6.21
N ILE A 96 11.82 13.89 -6.35
CA ILE A 96 12.84 13.42 -5.39
C ILE A 96 12.68 14.17 -4.08
N ARG A 97 12.60 15.50 -4.14
CA ARG A 97 12.39 16.35 -2.96
C ARG A 97 11.12 15.97 -2.20
N ALA A 98 10.01 15.77 -2.93
CA ALA A 98 8.75 15.35 -2.32
C ALA A 98 8.86 13.96 -1.65
N ALA A 99 9.53 13.00 -2.28
CA ALA A 99 9.75 11.68 -1.71
C ALA A 99 10.65 11.72 -0.46
N GLN A 100 11.73 12.52 -0.48
CA GLN A 100 12.60 12.73 0.69
C GLN A 100 11.84 13.36 1.85
N ASN A 101 10.96 14.33 1.58
CA ASN A 101 10.13 14.95 2.60
C ASN A 101 9.13 13.96 3.24
N CYS A 102 8.64 12.97 2.50
CA CYS A 102 7.80 11.91 3.09
C CYS A 102 8.55 11.17 4.21
N PHE A 103 9.84 10.86 4.03
CA PHE A 103 10.66 10.18 5.03
C PHE A 103 11.01 11.04 6.26
N LYS A 104 10.72 12.35 6.23
CA LYS A 104 10.88 13.24 7.38
C LYS A 104 9.64 13.25 8.29
N VAL A 105 8.51 12.69 7.84
CA VAL A 105 7.27 12.64 8.62
C VAL A 105 7.46 11.68 9.80
N PRO A 106 7.38 12.14 11.06
CA PRO A 106 7.68 11.30 12.23
C PRO A 106 6.75 10.10 12.39
N THR A 107 5.49 10.23 11.98
CA THR A 107 4.46 9.19 12.13
C THR A 107 4.54 8.11 11.07
N LEU A 108 5.25 8.34 9.95
CA LEU A 108 5.20 7.47 8.77
C LEU A 108 5.54 6.02 9.07
N LYS A 109 6.61 5.78 9.84
CA LYS A 109 7.05 4.42 10.19
C LYS A 109 6.03 3.70 11.07
N ASN A 110 5.40 4.44 11.98
CA ASN A 110 4.36 3.90 12.86
C ASN A 110 3.07 3.61 12.09
N GLU A 111 2.65 4.51 11.19
CA GLU A 111 1.50 4.31 10.30
C GLU A 111 1.69 3.08 9.40
N LEU A 112 2.86 2.92 8.77
CA LEU A 112 3.21 1.74 7.97
C LEU A 112 3.15 0.44 8.79
N SER A 113 3.62 0.48 10.03
CA SER A 113 3.63 -0.67 10.93
C SER A 113 2.21 -1.03 11.38
N TYR A 114 1.41 -0.02 11.72
CA TYR A 114 0.00 -0.16 12.06
C TYR A 114 -0.80 -0.76 10.90
N ILE A 115 -0.62 -0.25 9.67
CA ILE A 115 -1.34 -0.77 8.50
C ILE A 115 -1.02 -2.25 8.27
N LYS A 116 0.26 -2.62 8.33
CA LYS A 116 0.70 -4.01 8.11
C LYS A 116 0.23 -4.96 9.22
N ALA A 117 0.19 -4.51 10.46
CA ALA A 117 -0.27 -5.33 11.58
C ALA A 117 -1.79 -5.57 11.53
N ASN A 118 -2.56 -4.56 11.11
CA ASN A 118 -4.00 -4.57 11.29
C ASN A 118 -4.81 -4.87 10.03
N PHE A 119 -4.32 -4.61 8.82
CA PHE A 119 -5.09 -4.84 7.59
C PHE A 119 -4.60 -5.96 6.65
N PRO A 120 -3.74 -6.93 7.05
CA PRO A 120 -3.30 -7.98 6.13
C PRO A 120 -4.46 -8.86 5.66
N PHE A 121 -5.49 -8.98 6.49
CA PHE A 121 -6.68 -9.80 6.22
C PHE A 121 -7.53 -9.28 5.05
N LEU A 122 -7.34 -8.05 4.56
CA LEU A 122 -8.11 -7.52 3.42
C LEU A 122 -7.56 -7.98 2.07
N VAL A 123 -6.27 -8.31 1.98
CA VAL A 123 -5.60 -8.52 0.70
C VAL A 123 -6.10 -9.76 -0.04
N ASP A 124 -6.16 -10.91 0.65
CA ASP A 124 -6.56 -12.17 0.02
C ASP A 124 -8.07 -12.25 -0.23
N PRO A 125 -8.96 -11.83 0.69
CA PRO A 125 -10.39 -11.78 0.44
C PRO A 125 -10.77 -10.93 -0.77
N ILE A 126 -10.14 -9.78 -0.96
CA ILE A 126 -10.35 -8.93 -2.14
C ILE A 126 -9.98 -9.70 -3.41
N ALA A 127 -8.77 -10.26 -3.46
CA ALA A 127 -8.32 -11.01 -4.63
C ALA A 127 -9.21 -12.23 -4.93
N LYS A 128 -9.74 -12.89 -3.89
CA LYS A 128 -10.71 -13.98 -4.03
C LYS A 128 -12.04 -13.47 -4.57
N LEU A 129 -12.62 -12.44 -3.99
CA LEU A 129 -13.93 -11.91 -4.42
C LEU A 129 -13.91 -11.29 -5.83
N GLU A 130 -12.74 -10.85 -6.32
CA GLU A 130 -12.55 -10.43 -7.72
C GLU A 130 -12.54 -11.61 -8.72
N GLY A 131 -12.45 -12.85 -8.23
CA GLY A 131 -12.54 -14.08 -9.02
C GLY A 131 -13.97 -14.62 -9.21
N ARG A 132 -14.10 -15.84 -9.75
CA ARG A 132 -15.39 -16.54 -9.86
C ARG A 132 -15.61 -17.45 -8.66
N PHE A 133 -16.53 -17.06 -7.78
CA PHE A 133 -16.92 -17.83 -6.59
C PHE A 133 -18.42 -18.06 -6.55
N SER A 134 -18.85 -19.11 -5.83
CA SER A 134 -20.26 -19.29 -5.50
C SER A 134 -20.72 -18.20 -4.53
N LEU A 135 -22.02 -17.86 -4.52
CA LEU A 135 -22.58 -16.92 -3.55
C LEU A 135 -22.27 -17.34 -2.10
N PHE A 136 -22.37 -18.64 -1.83
CA PHE A 136 -22.07 -19.21 -0.52
C PHE A 136 -20.62 -18.93 -0.10
N ASP A 137 -19.66 -19.17 -0.99
CA ASP A 137 -18.25 -18.89 -0.72
C ASP A 137 -17.98 -17.40 -0.53
N SER A 138 -18.58 -16.55 -1.36
CA SER A 138 -18.42 -15.09 -1.25
C SER A 138 -18.94 -14.55 0.08
N VAL A 139 -20.12 -15.00 0.53
CA VAL A 139 -20.67 -14.59 1.84
C VAL A 139 -19.79 -15.10 2.98
N ARG A 140 -19.26 -16.33 2.87
CA ARG A 140 -18.32 -16.89 3.85
C ARG A 140 -17.04 -16.06 3.95
N ILE A 141 -16.49 -15.63 2.81
CA ILE A 141 -15.30 -14.75 2.77
C ILE A 141 -15.57 -13.43 3.51
N VAL A 142 -16.70 -12.77 3.24
CA VAL A 142 -17.05 -11.50 3.89
C VAL A 142 -17.26 -11.67 5.38
N ARG A 143 -17.90 -12.76 5.83
CA ARG A 143 -18.09 -13.04 7.26
C ARG A 143 -16.75 -13.16 7.99
N ASN A 144 -15.75 -13.81 7.38
CA ASN A 144 -14.42 -13.92 7.97
C ASN A 144 -13.72 -12.55 8.08
N VAL A 145 -13.94 -11.67 7.09
CA VAL A 145 -13.42 -10.29 7.14
C VAL A 145 -14.09 -9.50 8.27
N LEU A 146 -15.40 -9.64 8.47
CA LEU A 146 -16.12 -8.93 9.53
C LEU A 146 -15.53 -9.22 10.92
N VAL A 147 -15.27 -10.50 11.21
CA VAL A 147 -14.62 -10.91 12.47
C VAL A 147 -13.23 -10.29 12.62
N ALA A 148 -12.47 -10.18 11.53
CA ALA A 148 -11.14 -9.56 11.57
C ALA A 148 -11.22 -8.05 11.81
N VAL A 149 -12.22 -7.36 11.24
CA VAL A 149 -12.45 -5.91 11.42
C VAL A 149 -12.78 -5.58 12.88
N GLU A 150 -13.60 -6.39 13.55
CA GLU A 150 -13.94 -6.21 14.97
C GLU A 150 -12.72 -6.23 15.89
N ASN A 151 -11.64 -6.89 15.46
CA ASN A 151 -10.39 -7.01 16.20
C ASN A 151 -9.37 -5.91 15.86
N VAL A 152 -9.65 -5.02 14.90
CA VAL A 152 -8.77 -3.90 14.58
C VAL A 152 -8.85 -2.85 15.70
N PRO A 153 -7.74 -2.53 16.39
CA PRO A 153 -7.73 -1.49 17.41
C PRO A 153 -8.14 -0.16 16.81
N SER A 154 -9.18 0.48 17.35
CA SER A 154 -9.65 1.79 16.88
C SER A 154 -8.50 2.80 16.95
N SER A 155 -8.00 3.27 15.80
CA SER A 155 -6.86 4.20 15.78
C SER A 155 -7.25 5.61 16.23
N GLN A 156 -8.54 5.94 16.36
CA GLN A 156 -9.02 7.19 16.96
C GLN A 156 -10.40 6.98 17.61
N LYS A 157 -10.45 6.88 18.95
CA LYS A 157 -11.51 7.58 19.70
C LYS A 157 -10.98 9.00 19.90
N LYS A 158 -11.42 9.92 19.04
CA LYS A 158 -11.51 11.33 19.41
C LYS A 158 -12.93 11.58 19.88
#